data_AF-A0A1M5QY39-F1
#
_entry.id   AF-A0A1M5QY39-F1
#
_cell.length_a   1.000
_cell.length_b   1.000
_cell.length_c   1.000
_cell.angle_alpha   90.00
_cell.angle_beta   90.00
_cell.angle_gamma   90.00
#
_symmetry.space_group_name_H-M   'P 1'
#
loop_
_entity.id
_entity.type
_entity.pdbx_description
1 polymer ?
#
loop_
_entity_poly.entity_id
_entity_poly.type
_entity_poly.pdbx_seq_one_letter_code
_entity_poly.pdbx_strand_id
1 'polypeptide(L)'
;MATITLSINGAPVSAEVEPRLHLADFLRGDLHLTGTHLGCEQGVCGACTVLIDGKPQRACLAFAVDCDGAEVRSIEDFDDDPLMGELRDAFSISHALQCGFCTPGMLASARDIVSRLGEVSESRIREELSGNLCRCTGYVGIVEAIRAVSLGKSPAIASPVAASARKLMKRSAAVETPVVAPVVRSAAPSAIAGTSIEERIPIGAPPDKVWQALSDLRRVASCLPGAEITEIDGDKVKGRVRIALGPIKPAFSGEATVTMDAIRREGRMVGRGRDSGIGSSAEGEARWQVIDGDTNGSVIVVNLTWRLTGPLAQFNRSGLIQDIARRLTATFAINLEAAIDNRTPPVATSQGISAFGLFWSVIKARLFGS
;
A
#
# COMPACT_ATOMS: atom_id res chain seq x y z
N MET A 1 18.35 -12.19 -31.47
CA MET A 1 19.48 -11.92 -30.55
C MET A 1 20.11 -10.60 -30.94
N ALA A 2 20.56 -9.83 -29.95
CA ALA A 2 21.33 -8.61 -30.13
C ALA A 2 22.55 -8.68 -29.22
N THR A 3 23.72 -8.33 -29.74
CA THR A 3 24.94 -8.16 -28.94
C THR A 3 24.86 -6.88 -28.14
N ILE A 4 25.11 -6.95 -26.83
CA ILE A 4 25.28 -5.79 -25.96
C ILE A 4 26.64 -5.83 -25.28
N THR A 5 27.17 -4.65 -24.94
CA THR A 5 28.36 -4.49 -24.11
C THR A 5 28.11 -3.42 -23.05
N LEU A 6 28.18 -3.77 -21.78
CA LEU A 6 27.87 -2.90 -20.65
C LEU A 6 28.82 -3.17 -19.48
N SER A 7 28.87 -2.28 -18.50
CA SER A 7 29.59 -2.52 -17.24
C SER A 7 28.60 -3.01 -16.19
N ILE A 8 28.84 -4.18 -15.59
CA ILE A 8 28.08 -4.71 -14.46
C ILE A 8 29.01 -4.75 -13.26
N ASN A 9 28.70 -4.00 -12.21
CA ASN A 9 29.46 -3.98 -10.95
C ASN A 9 30.97 -3.72 -11.20
N GLY A 10 31.27 -2.73 -12.06
CA GLY A 10 32.63 -2.37 -12.47
C GLY A 10 33.30 -3.30 -13.48
N ALA A 11 32.73 -4.47 -13.78
CA ALA A 11 33.28 -5.43 -14.73
C ALA A 11 32.63 -5.29 -16.12
N PRO A 12 33.41 -5.27 -17.22
CA PRO A 12 32.85 -5.27 -18.56
C PRO A 12 32.18 -6.63 -18.87
N VAL A 13 30.95 -6.58 -19.36
CA VAL A 13 30.16 -7.74 -19.77
C VAL A 13 29.74 -7.58 -21.23
N SER A 14 29.94 -8.62 -22.02
CA SER A 14 29.41 -8.73 -23.39
C SER A 14 28.53 -9.96 -23.50
N ALA A 15 27.32 -9.80 -24.04
CA ALA A 15 26.32 -10.87 -24.10
C ALA A 15 25.43 -10.76 -25.33
N GLU A 16 24.95 -11.91 -25.81
CA GLU A 16 23.88 -12.01 -26.79
C GLU A 16 22.54 -12.14 -26.06
N VAL A 17 21.63 -11.17 -26.24
CA VAL A 17 20.35 -11.15 -25.53
C VAL A 17 19.14 -11.14 -26.48
N GLU A 18 18.01 -11.66 -26.03
CA GLU A 18 16.74 -11.41 -26.70
C GLU A 18 16.31 -9.95 -26.46
N PRO A 19 15.79 -9.21 -27.47
CA PRO A 19 15.39 -7.81 -27.29
C PRO A 19 14.32 -7.59 -26.20
N ARG A 20 13.56 -8.63 -25.85
CA ARG A 20 12.52 -8.59 -24.80
C ARG A 20 13.04 -8.95 -23.41
N LEU A 21 14.30 -9.36 -23.27
CA LEU A 21 14.86 -9.77 -21.99
C LEU A 21 14.95 -8.55 -21.07
N HIS A 22 14.27 -8.59 -19.93
CA HIS A 22 14.37 -7.54 -18.93
C HIS A 22 15.74 -7.56 -18.25
N LEU A 23 16.24 -6.40 -17.84
CA LEU A 23 17.52 -6.28 -17.14
C LEU A 23 17.53 -7.11 -15.86
N ALA A 24 16.41 -7.15 -15.12
CA ALA A 24 16.31 -7.97 -13.92
C ALA A 24 16.52 -9.47 -14.21
N ASP A 25 15.97 -9.97 -15.32
CA ASP A 25 16.12 -11.37 -15.72
C ASP A 25 17.53 -11.66 -16.21
N PHE A 26 18.14 -10.72 -16.96
CA PHE A 26 19.54 -10.83 -17.37
C PHE A 26 20.48 -10.91 -16.15
N LEU A 27 20.31 -10.01 -15.17
CA LEU A 27 21.12 -10.01 -13.95
C LEU A 27 20.96 -11.32 -13.15
N ARG A 28 19.72 -11.78 -12.94
CA ARG A 28 19.42 -12.94 -12.08
C ARG A 28 19.69 -14.28 -12.78
N GLY A 29 19.28 -14.38 -14.03
CA GLY A 29 19.30 -15.60 -14.83
C GLY A 29 20.68 -15.86 -15.42
N ASP A 30 21.18 -14.92 -16.21
CA ASP A 30 22.40 -15.12 -17.00
C ASP A 30 23.66 -14.83 -16.18
N LEU A 31 23.61 -13.82 -15.29
CA LEU A 31 24.77 -13.40 -14.49
C LEU A 31 24.73 -13.88 -13.03
N HIS A 32 23.64 -14.54 -12.61
CA HIS A 32 23.45 -15.06 -11.24
C HIS A 32 23.59 -14.02 -10.12
N LEU A 33 23.37 -12.74 -10.42
CA LEU A 33 23.29 -11.63 -9.46
C LEU A 33 21.88 -11.58 -8.85
N THR A 34 21.65 -12.49 -7.91
CA THR A 34 20.31 -12.83 -7.40
C THR A 34 19.78 -11.90 -6.30
N GLY A 35 20.59 -10.94 -5.82
CA GLY A 35 20.15 -9.93 -4.87
C GLY A 35 19.12 -8.95 -5.45
N THR A 36 19.06 -8.82 -6.77
CA THR A 36 17.94 -8.12 -7.44
C THR A 36 16.69 -8.99 -7.37
N HIS A 37 15.62 -8.53 -6.71
CA HIS A 37 14.40 -9.34 -6.54
C HIS A 37 13.24 -8.88 -7.44
N LEU A 38 12.42 -9.84 -7.89
CA LEU A 38 11.21 -9.60 -8.67
C LEU A 38 9.98 -9.89 -7.80
N GLY A 39 9.21 -8.85 -7.47
CA GLY A 39 7.99 -8.98 -6.67
C GLY A 39 6.70 -8.64 -7.42
N CYS A 40 6.74 -7.72 -8.39
CA CYS A 40 5.54 -7.23 -9.07
C CYS A 40 5.64 -7.13 -10.59
N GLU A 41 6.85 -7.07 -11.14
CA GLU A 41 7.14 -6.99 -12.59
C GLU A 41 6.47 -5.83 -13.37
N GLN A 42 5.99 -4.83 -12.65
CA GLN A 42 5.31 -3.65 -13.21
C GLN A 42 5.85 -2.33 -12.61
N GLY A 43 7.04 -2.38 -11.99
CA GLY A 43 7.74 -1.21 -11.42
C GLY A 43 7.23 -0.67 -10.08
N VAL A 44 6.19 -1.28 -9.50
CA VAL A 44 5.50 -0.79 -8.29
C VAL A 44 6.27 -1.08 -7.00
N CYS A 45 6.78 -2.31 -6.80
CA CYS A 45 7.33 -2.72 -5.50
C CYS A 45 8.76 -2.22 -5.21
N GLY A 46 9.54 -1.90 -6.24
CA GLY A 46 10.93 -1.46 -6.10
C GLY A 46 11.95 -2.49 -5.62
N ALA A 47 11.58 -3.74 -5.40
CA ALA A 47 12.53 -4.80 -5.01
C ALA A 47 13.63 -5.06 -6.07
N CYS A 48 13.38 -4.68 -7.33
CA CYS A 48 14.30 -4.81 -8.46
C CYS A 48 15.14 -3.54 -8.71
N THR A 49 15.27 -2.66 -7.71
CA THR A 49 16.01 -1.40 -7.90
C THR A 49 17.51 -1.67 -7.99
N VAL A 50 18.10 -1.19 -9.08
CA VAL A 50 19.54 -1.15 -9.33
C VAL A 50 19.94 0.28 -9.72
N LEU A 51 21.23 0.61 -9.74
CA LEU A 51 21.69 1.87 -10.33
C LEU A 51 22.03 1.65 -11.80
N ILE A 52 21.47 2.47 -12.68
CA ILE A 52 21.83 2.55 -14.10
C ILE A 52 22.38 3.96 -14.34
N ASP A 53 23.64 4.05 -14.74
CA ASP A 53 24.40 5.30 -14.89
C ASP A 53 24.30 6.18 -13.63
N GLY A 54 24.48 5.55 -12.47
CA GLY A 54 24.43 6.17 -11.16
C GLY A 54 23.04 6.53 -10.64
N LYS A 55 21.96 6.23 -11.38
CA LYS A 55 20.57 6.57 -10.99
C LYS A 55 19.75 5.34 -10.65
N PRO A 56 18.97 5.33 -9.56
CA PRO A 56 18.07 4.23 -9.24
C PRO A 56 17.02 4.02 -10.35
N GLN A 57 16.93 2.80 -10.87
CA GLN A 57 15.94 2.41 -11.87
C GLN A 57 15.36 1.02 -11.58
N ARG A 58 14.17 0.76 -12.13
CA ARG A 58 13.50 -0.53 -12.03
C ARG A 58 14.04 -1.49 -13.07
N ALA A 59 14.84 -2.47 -12.66
CA ALA A 59 15.39 -3.45 -13.59
C ALA A 59 14.31 -4.29 -14.30
N CYS A 60 13.12 -4.44 -13.70
CA CYS A 60 11.99 -5.13 -14.35
C CYS A 60 11.31 -4.33 -15.47
N LEU A 61 11.60 -3.02 -15.60
CA LEU A 61 11.04 -2.18 -16.67
C LEU A 61 12.08 -1.78 -17.71
N ALA A 62 13.37 -1.99 -17.43
CA ALA A 62 14.44 -1.82 -18.40
C ALA A 62 14.64 -3.12 -19.18
N PHE A 63 14.84 -3.03 -20.50
CA PHE A 63 15.32 -4.17 -21.28
C PHE A 63 16.86 -4.21 -21.23
N ALA A 64 17.44 -5.41 -21.24
CA ALA A 64 18.89 -5.58 -21.29
C ALA A 64 19.49 -4.93 -22.54
N VAL A 65 18.79 -5.03 -23.68
CA VAL A 65 19.18 -4.37 -24.94
C VAL A 65 19.21 -2.85 -24.83
N ASP A 66 18.32 -2.27 -24.02
CA ASP A 66 18.29 -0.83 -23.79
C ASP A 66 19.44 -0.37 -22.89
N CYS A 67 20.21 -1.28 -22.28
CA CYS A 67 21.31 -0.97 -21.38
C CYS A 67 22.69 -1.07 -22.07
N ASP A 68 22.74 -1.27 -23.39
CA ASP A 68 23.98 -1.35 -24.15
C ASP A 68 24.85 -0.08 -23.99
N GLY A 69 26.05 -0.24 -23.43
CA GLY A 69 26.99 0.83 -23.08
C GLY A 69 26.75 1.52 -21.74
N ALA A 70 25.75 1.09 -20.95
CA ALA A 70 25.49 1.66 -19.64
C ALA A 70 26.40 1.06 -18.54
N GLU A 71 26.47 1.76 -17.41
CA GLU A 71 26.99 1.23 -16.15
C GLU A 71 25.81 0.78 -15.27
N VAL A 72 25.77 -0.51 -14.90
CA VAL A 72 24.75 -1.08 -14.01
C VAL A 72 25.42 -1.56 -12.73
N ARG A 73 24.91 -1.11 -11.58
CA ARG A 73 25.36 -1.56 -10.25
C ARG A 73 24.20 -2.19 -9.48
N SER A 74 24.34 -3.44 -9.09
CA SER A 74 23.39 -4.18 -8.25
C SER A 74 23.84 -4.20 -6.77
N ILE A 75 23.09 -4.85 -5.89
CA ILE A 75 23.39 -4.86 -4.45
C ILE A 75 24.75 -5.49 -4.13
N GLU A 76 25.18 -6.43 -4.97
CA GLU A 76 26.43 -7.19 -4.88
C GLU A 76 27.68 -6.34 -5.10
N ASP A 77 27.56 -5.15 -5.71
CA ASP A 77 28.70 -4.25 -5.95
C ASP A 77 29.12 -3.45 -4.71
N PHE A 78 28.25 -3.36 -3.72
CA PHE A 78 28.37 -2.36 -2.66
C PHE A 78 29.15 -2.80 -1.42
N ASP A 79 29.89 -3.90 -1.48
CA ASP A 79 30.60 -4.41 -0.30
C ASP A 79 31.75 -3.48 0.14
N ASP A 80 32.44 -2.83 -0.80
CA ASP A 80 33.51 -1.86 -0.52
C ASP A 80 33.02 -0.40 -0.49
N ASP A 81 31.71 -0.16 -0.54
CA ASP A 81 31.14 1.18 -0.51
C ASP A 81 30.92 1.65 0.95
N PRO A 82 31.65 2.69 1.43
CA PRO A 82 31.60 3.08 2.84
C PRO A 82 30.21 3.52 3.30
N LEU A 83 29.45 4.20 2.43
CA LEU A 83 28.09 4.63 2.74
C LEU A 83 27.15 3.43 2.86
N MET A 84 27.37 2.40 2.05
CA MET A 84 26.63 1.14 2.16
C MET A 84 26.97 0.36 3.43
N GLY A 85 28.22 0.38 3.87
CA GLY A 85 28.60 -0.11 5.20
C GLY A 85 27.79 0.56 6.31
N GLU A 86 27.80 1.90 6.35
CA GLU A 86 27.02 2.68 7.33
C GLU A 86 25.51 2.36 7.26
N LEU A 87 24.95 2.23 6.05
CA LEU A 87 23.54 1.90 5.87
C LEU A 87 23.20 0.48 6.33
N ARG A 88 24.05 -0.52 6.06
CA ARG A 88 23.82 -1.90 6.51
C ARG A 88 23.86 -2.01 8.05
N ASP A 89 24.79 -1.30 8.68
CA ASP A 89 24.88 -1.23 10.15
C ASP A 89 23.64 -0.55 10.74
N ALA A 90 23.25 0.60 10.20
CA ALA A 90 22.05 1.31 10.65
C ALA A 90 20.76 0.49 10.41
N PHE A 91 20.66 -0.21 9.28
CA PHE A 91 19.52 -1.10 9.01
C PHE A 91 19.44 -2.25 10.03
N SER A 92 20.59 -2.75 10.48
CA SER A 92 20.66 -3.80 11.51
C SER A 92 20.23 -3.27 12.88
N ILE A 93 20.79 -2.12 13.30
CA ILE A 93 20.48 -1.49 14.59
C ILE A 93 18.99 -1.09 14.68
N SER A 94 18.46 -0.47 13.63
CA SER A 94 17.07 0.02 13.60
C SER A 94 16.06 -1.06 13.20
N HIS A 95 16.46 -2.34 13.12
CA HIS A 95 15.57 -3.45 12.74
C HIS A 95 14.82 -3.17 11.42
N ALA A 96 15.53 -2.58 10.45
CA ALA A 96 15.00 -2.11 9.18
C ALA A 96 14.75 -3.23 8.15
N LEU A 97 14.90 -4.49 8.54
CA LEU A 97 14.58 -5.66 7.72
C LEU A 97 13.95 -6.77 8.56
N GLN A 98 13.10 -7.57 7.92
CA GLN A 98 12.53 -8.79 8.50
C GLN A 98 12.73 -9.94 7.52
N CYS A 99 11.84 -10.11 6.54
CA CYS A 99 11.98 -11.17 5.53
C CYS A 99 13.15 -10.96 4.55
N GLY A 100 13.77 -9.78 4.53
CA GLY A 100 14.90 -9.46 3.66
C GLY A 100 14.55 -9.18 2.19
N PHE A 101 13.33 -9.50 1.73
CA PHE A 101 13.01 -9.47 0.29
C PHE A 101 13.10 -8.07 -0.33
N CYS A 102 12.64 -7.02 0.35
CA CYS A 102 12.75 -5.65 -0.18
C CYS A 102 14.12 -5.01 0.09
N THR A 103 14.96 -5.63 0.93
CA THR A 103 16.15 -4.99 1.50
C THR A 103 17.17 -4.55 0.43
N PRO A 104 17.48 -5.35 -0.62
CA PRO A 104 18.40 -4.91 -1.67
C PRO A 104 17.96 -3.60 -2.36
N GLY A 105 16.69 -3.53 -2.80
CA GLY A 105 16.14 -2.33 -3.44
C GLY A 105 16.03 -1.14 -2.48
N MET A 106 15.71 -1.40 -1.20
CA MET A 106 15.69 -0.38 -0.15
C MET A 106 17.07 0.22 0.08
N LEU A 107 18.11 -0.61 0.17
CA LEU A 107 19.49 -0.17 0.34
C LEU A 107 19.96 0.64 -0.86
N ALA A 108 19.78 0.15 -2.09
CA ALA A 108 20.13 0.89 -3.30
C ALA A 108 19.47 2.30 -3.32
N SER A 109 18.20 2.39 -2.91
CA SER A 109 17.48 3.66 -2.84
C SER A 109 17.97 4.54 -1.68
N ALA A 110 18.22 3.96 -0.50
CA ALA A 110 18.76 4.66 0.66
C ALA A 110 20.12 5.31 0.35
N ARG A 111 20.99 4.58 -0.37
CA ARG A 111 22.27 5.10 -0.84
C ARG A 111 22.10 6.35 -1.68
N ASP A 112 21.21 6.30 -2.67
CA ASP A 112 20.93 7.43 -3.55
C ASP A 112 20.40 8.62 -2.76
N ILE A 113 19.44 8.39 -1.86
CA ILE A 113 18.86 9.42 -0.99
C ILE A 113 19.97 10.16 -0.22
N VAL A 114 20.80 9.42 0.51
CA VAL A 114 21.85 10.03 1.35
C VAL A 114 22.93 10.68 0.48
N SER A 115 23.35 10.04 -0.61
CA SER A 115 24.39 10.58 -1.50
C SER A 115 23.94 11.89 -2.15
N ARG A 116 22.70 11.94 -2.64
CA ARG A 116 22.17 13.06 -3.43
C ARG A 116 21.68 14.21 -2.55
N LEU A 117 21.11 13.91 -1.38
CA LEU A 117 20.46 14.92 -0.54
C LEU A 117 21.31 15.33 0.68
N GLY A 118 22.27 14.50 1.11
CA GLY A 118 22.96 14.71 2.39
C GLY A 118 22.01 14.51 3.56
N GLU A 119 22.09 15.39 4.57
CA GLU A 119 21.16 15.42 5.69
C GLU A 119 19.72 15.70 5.21
N VAL A 120 18.82 14.77 5.52
CA VAL A 120 17.47 14.76 4.96
C VAL A 120 16.42 14.52 6.05
N SER A 121 15.29 15.23 5.95
CA SER A 121 14.21 15.11 6.93
C SER A 121 13.46 13.79 6.78
N GLU A 122 12.84 13.33 7.87
CA GLU A 122 12.05 12.10 7.88
C GLU A 122 10.95 12.11 6.80
N SER A 123 10.23 13.23 6.65
CA SER A 123 9.17 13.35 5.65
C SER A 123 9.72 13.20 4.23
N ARG A 124 10.89 13.78 3.95
CA ARG A 124 11.53 13.66 2.64
C ARG A 124 12.05 12.26 2.37
N ILE A 125 12.61 11.57 3.38
CA ILE A 125 13.00 10.16 3.25
C ILE A 125 11.79 9.31 2.84
N ARG A 126 10.62 9.52 3.46
CA ARG A 126 9.39 8.78 3.13
C ARG A 126 8.91 9.06 1.71
N GLU A 127 8.99 10.29 1.24
CA GLU A 127 8.66 10.65 -0.15
C GLU A 127 9.58 9.94 -1.14
N GLU A 128 10.90 9.98 -0.92
CA GLU A 128 11.90 9.35 -1.79
C GLU A 128 11.79 7.81 -1.77
N LEU A 129 11.40 7.23 -0.63
CA LEU A 129 11.13 5.79 -0.49
C LEU A 129 9.77 5.35 -1.03
N SER A 130 8.90 6.25 -1.49
CA SER A 130 7.55 5.90 -1.97
C SER A 130 7.55 4.86 -3.10
N GLY A 131 8.67 4.71 -3.81
CA GLY A 131 8.88 3.70 -4.82
C GLY A 131 9.29 2.31 -4.29
N ASN A 132 9.57 2.12 -3.01
CA ASN A 132 9.98 0.82 -2.48
C ASN A 132 8.93 0.33 -1.48
N LEU A 133 8.32 -0.82 -1.77
CA LEU A 133 7.29 -1.40 -0.92
C LEU A 133 7.88 -2.40 0.05
N CYS A 134 7.51 -2.28 1.32
CA CYS A 134 7.82 -3.25 2.36
C CYS A 134 6.53 -3.69 3.04
N ARG A 135 6.31 -5.01 3.12
CA ARG A 135 5.12 -5.58 3.77
C ARG A 135 5.33 -5.91 5.25
N CYS A 136 6.58 -5.96 5.70
CA CYS A 136 6.94 -6.51 7.00
C CYS A 136 7.23 -5.42 8.05
N THR A 137 8.03 -4.41 7.71
CA THR A 137 8.59 -3.49 8.72
C THR A 137 7.70 -2.31 9.08
N GLY A 138 6.70 -1.99 8.26
CA GLY A 138 5.95 -0.74 8.41
C GLY A 138 6.81 0.54 8.22
N TYR A 139 8.00 0.41 7.62
CA TYR A 139 8.94 1.49 7.27
C TYR A 139 9.64 2.23 8.41
N VAL A 140 9.19 2.09 9.67
CA VAL A 140 9.73 2.88 10.79
C VAL A 140 11.25 2.72 10.91
N GLY A 141 11.73 1.49 11.04
CA GLY A 141 13.17 1.21 11.15
C GLY A 141 13.99 1.58 9.91
N ILE A 142 13.41 1.46 8.72
CA ILE A 142 14.06 1.85 7.45
C ILE A 142 14.30 3.36 7.42
N VAL A 143 13.28 4.13 7.76
CA VAL A 143 13.36 5.59 7.78
C VAL A 143 14.32 6.06 8.87
N GLU A 144 14.30 5.42 10.05
CA GLU A 144 15.22 5.72 11.14
C GLU A 144 16.68 5.45 10.74
N ALA A 145 16.96 4.31 10.12
CA ALA A 145 18.30 3.95 9.65
C ALA A 145 18.85 4.98 8.65
N ILE A 146 18.06 5.35 7.64
CA ILE A 146 18.46 6.34 6.64
C ILE A 146 18.69 7.69 7.29
N ARG A 147 17.80 8.11 8.20
CA ARG A 147 17.94 9.38 8.91
C ARG A 147 19.23 9.41 9.72
N ALA A 148 19.50 8.35 10.49
CA ALA A 148 20.70 8.24 11.32
C ALA A 148 21.98 8.39 10.49
N VAL A 149 22.05 7.72 9.34
CA VAL A 149 23.19 7.83 8.41
C VAL A 149 23.26 9.20 7.73
N SER A 150 22.13 9.85 7.45
CA SER A 150 22.13 11.14 6.77
C SER A 150 22.64 12.31 7.62
N LEU A 151 22.61 12.22 8.95
CA LEU A 151 22.93 13.32 9.85
C LEU A 151 24.34 13.88 9.60
N GLY A 152 24.44 15.20 9.41
CA GLY A 152 25.72 15.88 9.18
C GLY A 152 26.36 15.63 7.81
N LYS A 153 25.74 14.85 6.92
CA LYS A 153 26.24 14.65 5.55
C LYS A 153 25.83 15.82 4.65
N SER A 154 26.72 16.19 3.73
CA SER A 154 26.42 17.16 2.68
C SER A 154 26.03 16.44 1.40
N PRO A 155 25.13 17.00 0.57
CA PRO A 155 24.80 16.43 -0.73
C PRO A 155 26.06 16.37 -1.60
N ALA A 156 26.25 15.25 -2.30
CA ALA A 156 27.28 15.17 -3.32
C ALA A 156 26.93 16.12 -4.48
N ILE A 157 27.90 16.90 -4.93
CA ILE A 157 27.76 17.69 -6.17
C ILE A 157 27.65 16.68 -7.31
N ALA A 158 26.46 16.50 -7.87
CA ALA A 158 26.24 15.62 -8.99
C ALA A 158 27.12 16.07 -10.17
N SER A 159 28.03 15.21 -10.64
CA SER A 159 28.64 15.40 -11.95
C SER A 159 27.55 15.29 -13.02
N PRO A 160 27.52 16.18 -14.01
CA PRO A 160 26.54 16.09 -15.08
C PRO A 160 26.75 14.80 -15.86
N VAL A 161 25.85 13.84 -15.71
CA VAL A 161 25.78 12.65 -16.56
C VAL A 161 25.40 13.13 -17.95
N ALA A 162 26.33 13.01 -18.91
CA ALA A 162 26.09 13.33 -20.30
C ALA A 162 24.90 12.50 -20.82
N ALA A 163 23.85 13.17 -21.27
CA ALA A 163 22.71 12.53 -21.89
C ALA A 163 23.16 11.91 -23.22
N SER A 164 23.44 10.60 -23.24
CA SER A 164 23.60 9.87 -24.48
C SER A 164 22.22 9.68 -25.11
N ALA A 165 21.98 10.38 -26.22
CA ALA A 165 20.74 10.30 -26.98
C ALA A 165 20.60 8.90 -27.60
N ARG A 166 19.92 7.98 -26.90
CA ARG A 166 19.61 6.65 -27.45
C ARG A 166 18.53 6.75 -28.53
N LYS A 167 18.79 6.07 -29.64
CA LYS A 167 17.99 6.05 -30.88
C LYS A 167 16.82 5.08 -30.71
N LEU A 168 15.58 5.58 -30.66
CA LEU A 168 14.37 4.74 -30.61
C LEU A 168 14.28 3.84 -31.86
N MET A 169 14.29 2.52 -31.68
CA MET A 169 13.93 1.57 -32.74
C MET A 169 12.41 1.29 -32.73
N LYS A 170 11.85 1.14 -33.94
CA LYS A 170 10.41 1.08 -34.23
C LYS A 170 9.79 -0.24 -33.78
N ARG A 171 8.64 -0.15 -33.10
CA ARG A 171 7.79 -1.28 -32.67
C ARG A 171 7.16 -2.02 -33.85
N SER A 172 7.04 -3.35 -33.71
CA SER A 172 6.08 -4.16 -34.46
C SER A 172 5.25 -5.03 -33.51
N ALA A 173 4.10 -5.47 -34.02
CA ALA A 173 2.84 -5.71 -33.33
C ALA A 173 2.74 -6.96 -32.44
N ALA A 174 1.73 -6.91 -31.56
CA ALA A 174 1.37 -7.86 -30.51
C ALA A 174 0.72 -9.15 -31.03
N VAL A 175 0.88 -10.22 -30.23
CA VAL A 175 0.04 -11.44 -30.28
C VAL A 175 -0.30 -11.87 -28.85
N GLU A 176 -1.59 -12.04 -28.59
CA GLU A 176 -2.24 -12.59 -27.38
C GLU A 176 -2.47 -14.10 -27.57
N THR A 177 -2.20 -15.05 -26.64
CA THR A 177 -2.96 -15.53 -25.44
C THR A 177 -2.60 -17.03 -25.26
N PRO A 178 -3.09 -17.81 -24.25
CA PRO A 178 -3.19 -17.61 -22.80
C PRO A 178 -2.57 -18.79 -21.99
N VAL A 179 -2.53 -18.65 -20.66
CA VAL A 179 -2.11 -19.67 -19.67
C VAL A 179 -3.33 -20.15 -18.86
N VAL A 180 -3.39 -21.44 -18.51
CA VAL A 180 -4.33 -21.99 -17.52
C VAL A 180 -3.60 -22.92 -16.55
N ALA A 181 -3.74 -22.65 -15.24
CA ALA A 181 -3.75 -23.63 -14.13
C ALA A 181 -4.31 -22.93 -12.84
N PRO A 182 -4.67 -23.65 -11.77
CA PRO A 182 -6.04 -23.82 -11.28
C PRO A 182 -6.44 -22.91 -10.11
N VAL A 183 -7.77 -22.77 -9.95
CA VAL A 183 -8.46 -21.91 -8.99
C VAL A 183 -8.78 -22.67 -7.70
N VAL A 184 -8.36 -22.11 -6.55
CA VAL A 184 -9.04 -22.31 -5.26
C VAL A 184 -10.21 -21.33 -5.21
N ARG A 185 -11.40 -21.83 -4.87
CA ARG A 185 -12.70 -21.15 -5.00
C ARG A 185 -12.72 -19.76 -4.36
N SER A 186 -12.82 -18.73 -5.21
CA SER A 186 -13.14 -17.35 -4.84
C SER A 186 -14.66 -17.18 -4.67
N ALA A 187 -15.06 -16.35 -3.70
CA ALA A 187 -16.42 -15.85 -3.55
C ALA A 187 -16.89 -15.19 -4.86
N ALA A 188 -18.21 -15.18 -5.11
CA ALA A 188 -18.80 -14.64 -6.35
C ALA A 188 -18.27 -13.22 -6.69
N PRO A 189 -18.09 -12.87 -7.97
CA PRO A 189 -17.56 -11.56 -8.37
C PRO A 189 -18.44 -10.39 -7.89
N SER A 190 -17.80 -9.23 -7.65
CA SER A 190 -18.48 -7.97 -7.29
C SER A 190 -19.53 -7.59 -8.34
N ALA A 191 -20.69 -7.07 -7.92
CA ALA A 191 -21.69 -6.57 -8.88
C ALA A 191 -21.35 -5.16 -9.40
N ILE A 192 -20.34 -4.51 -8.81
CA ILE A 192 -19.89 -3.17 -9.20
C ILE A 192 -18.44 -3.25 -9.66
N ALA A 193 -18.15 -2.69 -10.84
CA ALA A 193 -16.78 -2.47 -11.29
C ALA A 193 -16.17 -1.29 -10.51
N GLY A 194 -15.16 -1.56 -9.69
CA GLY A 194 -14.59 -0.56 -8.78
C GLY A 194 -13.30 -1.00 -8.12
N THR A 195 -12.78 -0.14 -7.24
CA THR A 195 -11.67 -0.47 -6.36
C THR A 195 -12.20 -1.39 -5.25
N SER A 196 -11.48 -2.47 -4.95
CA SER A 196 -11.87 -3.43 -3.91
C SER A 196 -10.80 -3.62 -2.86
N ILE A 197 -11.22 -3.86 -1.62
CA ILE A 197 -10.37 -4.33 -0.52
C ILE A 197 -11.07 -5.45 0.24
N GLU A 198 -10.27 -6.35 0.81
CA GLU A 198 -10.72 -7.37 1.76
C GLU A 198 -10.08 -7.07 3.12
N GLU A 199 -10.90 -7.08 4.17
CA GLU A 199 -10.47 -6.91 5.56
C GLU A 199 -10.97 -8.09 6.39
N ARG A 200 -10.15 -8.52 7.35
CA ARG A 200 -10.49 -9.59 8.29
C ARG A 200 -10.46 -9.03 9.70
N ILE A 201 -11.61 -9.07 10.37
CA ILE A 201 -11.82 -8.40 11.65
C ILE A 201 -12.02 -9.47 12.72
N PRO A 202 -11.02 -9.73 13.59
CA PRO A 202 -11.21 -10.62 14.72
C PRO A 202 -12.15 -9.96 15.73
N ILE A 203 -13.07 -10.75 16.29
CA ILE A 203 -14.02 -10.32 17.31
C ILE A 203 -14.00 -11.33 18.46
N GLY A 204 -13.82 -10.84 19.69
CA GLY A 204 -13.79 -11.63 20.92
C GLY A 204 -15.15 -12.19 21.37
N ALA A 205 -16.04 -12.53 20.43
CA ALA A 205 -17.36 -13.08 20.71
C ALA A 205 -17.73 -14.23 19.75
N PRO A 206 -18.59 -15.17 20.18
CA PRO A 206 -19.04 -16.27 19.33
C PRO A 206 -19.73 -15.80 18.03
N PRO A 207 -19.58 -16.53 16.91
CA PRO A 207 -20.11 -16.16 15.60
C PRO A 207 -21.61 -15.83 15.59
N ASP A 208 -22.42 -16.56 16.34
CA ASP A 208 -23.87 -16.35 16.37
C ASP A 208 -24.25 -15.04 17.06
N LYS A 209 -23.51 -14.65 18.10
CA LYS A 209 -23.70 -13.34 18.76
C LYS A 209 -23.26 -12.20 17.86
N VAL A 210 -22.13 -12.37 17.15
CA VAL A 210 -21.64 -11.39 16.18
C VAL A 210 -22.62 -11.22 15.03
N TRP A 211 -23.14 -12.33 14.49
CA TRP A 211 -24.13 -12.31 13.43
C TRP A 211 -25.43 -11.62 13.86
N GLN A 212 -25.92 -11.91 15.07
CA GLN A 212 -27.08 -11.23 15.63
C GLN A 212 -26.86 -9.71 15.76
N ALA A 213 -25.67 -9.28 16.18
CA ALA A 213 -25.33 -7.87 16.26
C ALA A 213 -25.23 -7.20 14.88
N LEU A 214 -24.66 -7.89 13.88
CA LEU A 214 -24.56 -7.40 12.50
C LEU A 214 -25.92 -7.34 11.78
N SER A 215 -26.91 -8.10 12.24
CA SER A 215 -28.27 -8.08 11.69
C SER A 215 -29.07 -6.85 12.11
N ASP A 216 -28.65 -6.14 13.16
CA ASP A 216 -29.21 -4.85 13.54
C ASP A 216 -28.45 -3.71 12.84
N LEU A 217 -28.94 -3.30 11.68
CA LEU A 217 -28.29 -2.27 10.87
C LEU A 217 -28.14 -0.94 11.60
N ARG A 218 -29.07 -0.56 12.48
CA ARG A 218 -28.96 0.71 13.25
C ARG A 218 -27.82 0.62 14.26
N ARG A 219 -27.70 -0.53 14.93
CA ARG A 219 -26.59 -0.82 15.84
C ARG A 219 -25.25 -0.81 15.09
N VAL A 220 -25.17 -1.47 13.93
CA VAL A 220 -23.98 -1.47 13.07
C VAL A 220 -23.59 -0.05 12.66
N ALA A 221 -24.55 0.77 12.22
CA ALA A 221 -24.29 2.16 11.85
C ALA A 221 -23.74 2.99 13.01
N SER A 222 -24.25 2.78 14.24
CA SER A 222 -23.74 3.47 15.43
C SER A 222 -22.29 3.09 15.79
N CYS A 223 -21.80 1.94 15.31
CA CYS A 223 -20.43 1.50 15.50
C CYS A 223 -19.45 2.15 14.50
N LEU A 224 -19.96 2.74 13.42
CA LEU A 224 -19.17 3.40 12.37
C LEU A 224 -19.13 4.92 12.59
N PRO A 225 -17.94 5.52 12.78
CA PRO A 225 -17.81 6.96 12.98
C PRO A 225 -18.45 7.77 11.84
N GLY A 226 -19.38 8.66 12.21
CA GLY A 226 -20.03 9.57 11.27
C GLY A 226 -21.10 8.95 10.37
N ALA A 227 -21.39 7.66 10.52
CA ALA A 227 -22.48 6.97 9.84
C ALA A 227 -23.79 7.09 10.63
N GLU A 228 -24.90 7.28 9.91
CA GLU A 228 -26.23 7.39 10.47
C GLU A 228 -27.24 6.76 9.51
N ILE A 229 -28.11 5.89 10.01
CA ILE A 229 -29.26 5.39 9.25
C ILE A 229 -30.48 6.25 9.58
N THR A 230 -30.99 6.94 8.57
CA THR A 230 -32.15 7.82 8.70
C THR A 230 -33.46 7.06 8.55
N GLU A 231 -33.50 6.09 7.64
CA GLU A 231 -34.72 5.34 7.31
C GLU A 231 -34.38 3.89 6.97
N ILE A 232 -35.23 2.96 7.40
CA ILE A 232 -35.19 1.54 7.04
C ILE A 232 -36.58 1.15 6.57
N ASP A 233 -36.68 0.62 5.36
CA ASP A 233 -37.91 0.09 4.77
C ASP A 233 -37.60 -1.25 4.10
N GLY A 234 -37.88 -2.34 4.80
CA GLY A 234 -37.54 -3.70 4.34
C GLY A 234 -36.04 -3.88 4.11
N ASP A 235 -35.67 -4.21 2.88
CA ASP A 235 -34.28 -4.36 2.43
C ASP A 235 -33.63 -3.03 2.03
N LYS A 236 -34.39 -1.93 1.97
CA LYS A 236 -33.87 -0.60 1.61
C LYS A 236 -33.53 0.21 2.84
N VAL A 237 -32.38 0.85 2.77
CA VAL A 237 -31.83 1.71 3.82
C VAL A 237 -31.46 3.05 3.24
N LYS A 238 -31.84 4.13 3.91
CA LYS A 238 -31.29 5.47 3.65
C LYS A 238 -30.42 5.89 4.80
N GLY A 239 -29.31 6.54 4.47
CA GLY A 239 -28.36 6.96 5.48
C GLY A 239 -27.46 8.09 5.00
N ARG A 240 -26.66 8.55 5.95
CA ARG A 240 -25.64 9.57 5.73
C ARG A 240 -24.33 9.13 6.36
N VAL A 241 -23.24 9.50 5.72
CA VAL A 241 -21.90 9.26 6.24
C VAL A 241 -21.08 10.53 6.09
N ARG A 242 -20.49 11.00 7.21
CA ARG A 242 -19.56 12.12 7.24
C ARG A 242 -18.16 11.62 7.59
N ILE A 243 -17.20 11.89 6.73
CA ILE A 243 -15.80 11.49 6.92
C ILE A 243 -14.94 12.74 6.83
N ALA A 244 -14.01 12.94 7.75
CA ALA A 244 -13.05 14.04 7.71
C ALA A 244 -11.69 13.53 7.24
N LEU A 245 -11.24 14.02 6.08
CA LEU A 245 -9.97 13.71 5.43
C LEU A 245 -9.09 14.96 5.39
N GLY A 246 -8.46 15.28 6.51
CA GLY A 246 -7.69 16.52 6.67
C GLY A 246 -8.57 17.75 6.39
N PRO A 247 -8.23 18.60 5.40
CA PRO A 247 -9.05 19.77 5.05
C PRO A 247 -10.37 19.40 4.36
N ILE A 248 -10.51 18.18 3.83
CA ILE A 248 -11.68 17.75 3.06
C ILE A 248 -12.67 17.07 4.02
N LYS A 249 -13.94 17.48 4.02
CA LYS A 249 -14.98 16.91 4.89
C LYS A 249 -16.19 16.44 4.08
N PRO A 250 -16.05 15.36 3.29
CA PRO A 250 -17.17 14.82 2.52
C PRO A 250 -18.34 14.41 3.44
N ALA A 251 -19.54 14.68 2.96
CA ALA A 251 -20.79 14.29 3.59
C ALA A 251 -21.70 13.65 2.54
N PHE A 252 -21.68 12.32 2.49
CA PHE A 252 -22.50 11.55 1.57
C PHE A 252 -23.88 11.29 2.16
N SER A 253 -24.92 11.51 1.37
CA SER A 253 -26.27 11.04 1.65
C SER A 253 -26.71 10.11 0.53
N GLY A 254 -27.34 9.00 0.87
CA GLY A 254 -27.60 7.95 -0.10
C GLY A 254 -28.58 6.89 0.35
N GLU A 255 -28.78 5.94 -0.55
CA GLU A 255 -29.64 4.77 -0.37
C GLU A 255 -28.85 3.50 -0.69
N ALA A 256 -29.18 2.43 0.03
CA ALA A 256 -28.60 1.11 -0.17
C ALA A 256 -29.69 0.04 -0.06
N THR A 257 -29.42 -1.11 -0.66
CA THR A 257 -30.22 -2.34 -0.50
C THR A 257 -29.36 -3.36 0.24
N VAL A 258 -29.94 -4.02 1.23
CA VAL A 258 -29.28 -5.00 2.10
C VAL A 258 -29.96 -6.35 1.99
N THR A 259 -29.17 -7.38 1.77
CA THR A 259 -29.60 -8.78 1.79
C THR A 259 -28.78 -9.53 2.82
N MET A 260 -29.43 -10.40 3.61
CA MET A 260 -28.79 -11.21 4.65
C MET A 260 -29.20 -12.68 4.51
N ASP A 261 -28.23 -13.57 4.65
CA ASP A 261 -28.41 -15.02 4.72
C ASP A 261 -27.98 -15.49 6.11
N ALA A 262 -28.96 -15.83 6.94
CA ALA A 262 -28.72 -16.23 8.32
C ALA A 262 -28.06 -17.62 8.42
N ILE A 263 -28.25 -18.50 7.43
CA ILE A 263 -27.69 -19.85 7.42
C ILE A 263 -26.18 -19.78 7.15
N ARG A 264 -25.78 -18.93 6.20
CA ARG A 264 -24.36 -18.75 5.84
C ARG A 264 -23.66 -17.67 6.66
N ARG A 265 -24.40 -16.93 7.48
CA ARG A 265 -23.95 -15.71 8.18
C ARG A 265 -23.28 -14.74 7.23
N GLU A 266 -23.90 -14.57 6.06
CA GLU A 266 -23.43 -13.72 4.96
C GLU A 266 -24.38 -12.54 4.77
N GLY A 267 -23.84 -11.34 4.67
CA GLY A 267 -24.61 -10.17 4.31
C GLY A 267 -23.99 -9.41 3.15
N ARG A 268 -24.83 -8.67 2.45
CA ARG A 268 -24.45 -7.86 1.30
C ARG A 268 -25.25 -6.57 1.30
N MET A 269 -24.58 -5.46 1.12
CA MET A 269 -25.15 -4.13 1.02
C MET A 269 -24.64 -3.50 -0.27
N VAL A 270 -25.54 -3.01 -1.12
CA VAL A 270 -25.22 -2.30 -2.36
C VAL A 270 -25.89 -0.94 -2.32
N GLY A 271 -25.15 0.14 -2.51
CA GLY A 271 -25.71 1.47 -2.39
C GLY A 271 -24.98 2.53 -3.20
N ARG A 272 -25.62 3.69 -3.24
CA ARG A 272 -25.11 4.89 -3.90
C ARG A 272 -25.38 6.11 -3.03
N GLY A 273 -24.48 7.07 -3.09
CA GLY A 273 -24.60 8.32 -2.35
C GLY A 273 -24.00 9.49 -3.10
N ARG A 274 -24.46 10.68 -2.77
CA ARG A 274 -23.94 11.94 -3.31
C ARG A 274 -23.43 12.81 -2.19
N ASP A 275 -22.25 13.38 -2.40
CA ASP A 275 -21.64 14.35 -1.50
C ASP A 275 -22.31 15.71 -1.66
N SER A 276 -22.74 16.30 -0.54
CA SER A 276 -23.43 17.60 -0.52
C SER A 276 -22.49 18.80 -0.63
N GLY A 277 -21.17 18.61 -0.53
CA GLY A 277 -20.19 19.69 -0.56
C GLY A 277 -19.55 19.89 -1.93
N ILE A 278 -18.67 18.95 -2.30
CA ILE A 278 -17.76 19.00 -3.45
C ILE A 278 -18.38 18.33 -4.69
N GLY A 279 -19.63 17.86 -4.58
CA GLY A 279 -20.41 17.33 -5.71
C GLY A 279 -19.94 15.97 -6.24
N SER A 280 -19.19 15.21 -5.45
CA SER A 280 -18.78 13.84 -5.80
C SER A 280 -19.92 12.85 -5.61
N SER A 281 -19.90 11.73 -6.33
CA SER A 281 -20.83 10.62 -6.11
C SER A 281 -20.04 9.34 -5.80
N ALA A 282 -20.64 8.49 -4.97
CA ALA A 282 -20.08 7.20 -4.57
C ALA A 282 -21.09 6.10 -4.89
N GLU A 283 -20.60 5.00 -5.43
CA GLU A 283 -21.34 3.75 -5.58
C GLU A 283 -20.52 2.66 -4.90
N GLY A 284 -21.14 1.80 -4.11
CA GLY A 284 -20.42 0.87 -3.27
C GLY A 284 -21.19 -0.42 -2.99
N GLU A 285 -20.43 -1.48 -2.79
CA GLU A 285 -20.87 -2.79 -2.34
C GLU A 285 -20.02 -3.21 -1.14
N ALA A 286 -20.68 -3.57 -0.04
CA ALA A 286 -20.07 -4.22 1.10
C ALA A 286 -20.63 -5.64 1.19
N ARG A 287 -19.75 -6.63 1.29
CA ARG A 287 -20.10 -8.01 1.59
C ARG A 287 -19.42 -8.40 2.87
N TRP A 288 -20.10 -9.14 3.73
CA TRP A 288 -19.49 -9.65 4.95
C TRP A 288 -19.91 -11.08 5.20
N GLN A 289 -19.02 -11.83 5.84
CA GLN A 289 -19.29 -13.16 6.35
C GLN A 289 -18.74 -13.29 7.76
N VAL A 290 -19.51 -13.86 8.67
CA VAL A 290 -19.03 -14.23 10.00
C VAL A 290 -18.62 -15.71 9.98
N ILE A 291 -17.33 -15.94 10.15
CA ILE A 291 -16.75 -17.28 10.26
C ILE A 291 -16.24 -17.52 11.68
N ASP A 292 -16.06 -18.79 12.02
CA ASP A 292 -15.42 -19.21 13.27
C ASP A 292 -13.97 -18.70 13.32
N GLY A 293 -13.58 -18.18 14.49
CA GLY A 293 -12.21 -17.78 14.79
C GLY A 293 -11.55 -18.74 15.77
N ASP A 294 -10.29 -18.48 16.13
CA ASP A 294 -9.57 -19.26 17.14
C ASP A 294 -10.10 -18.96 18.56
N THR A 295 -9.89 -19.88 19.51
CA THR A 295 -10.22 -19.74 20.96
C THR A 295 -11.53 -18.99 21.25
N ASN A 296 -12.67 -19.56 20.85
CA ASN A 296 -14.02 -19.09 21.19
C ASN A 296 -14.43 -17.70 20.64
N GLY A 297 -13.64 -17.15 19.71
CA GLY A 297 -13.95 -15.91 18.98
C GLY A 297 -14.51 -16.14 17.57
N SER A 298 -14.67 -15.06 16.82
CA SER A 298 -15.10 -15.09 15.42
C SER A 298 -14.30 -14.13 14.57
N VAL A 299 -14.37 -14.30 13.25
CA VAL A 299 -13.77 -13.37 12.29
C VAL A 299 -14.87 -12.88 11.35
N ILE A 300 -14.98 -11.57 11.21
CA ILE A 300 -15.80 -10.95 10.16
C ILE A 300 -14.89 -10.73 8.96
N VAL A 301 -15.16 -11.45 7.87
CA VAL A 301 -14.49 -11.22 6.57
C VAL A 301 -15.33 -10.23 5.79
N VAL A 302 -14.81 -9.03 5.55
CA VAL A 302 -15.49 -7.93 4.86
C VAL A 302 -14.80 -7.66 3.53
N ASN A 303 -15.57 -7.67 2.44
CA ASN A 303 -15.15 -7.24 1.12
C ASN A 303 -15.88 -5.94 0.77
N LEU A 304 -15.13 -4.86 0.57
CA LEU A 304 -15.66 -3.56 0.17
C LEU A 304 -15.22 -3.29 -1.27
N THR A 305 -16.18 -3.02 -2.15
CA THR A 305 -15.93 -2.55 -3.52
C THR A 305 -16.63 -1.22 -3.73
N TRP A 306 -15.96 -0.23 -4.28
CA TRP A 306 -16.59 1.06 -4.55
C TRP A 306 -16.04 1.75 -5.80
N ARG A 307 -16.79 2.74 -6.24
CA ARG A 307 -16.44 3.65 -7.32
C ARG A 307 -16.81 5.07 -6.92
N LEU A 308 -15.84 5.97 -7.03
CA LEU A 308 -16.05 7.40 -6.83
C LEU A 308 -16.04 8.12 -8.18
N THR A 309 -16.95 9.09 -8.34
CA THR A 309 -17.01 10.01 -9.49
C THR A 309 -17.03 11.46 -9.01
N GLY A 310 -16.57 12.38 -9.84
CA GLY A 310 -16.41 13.79 -9.49
C GLY A 310 -15.05 14.09 -8.83
N PRO A 311 -14.90 15.24 -8.14
CA PRO A 311 -13.61 15.70 -7.61
C PRO A 311 -12.91 14.73 -6.67
N LEU A 312 -13.63 13.85 -5.97
CA LEU A 312 -13.04 12.83 -5.09
C LEU A 312 -12.60 11.55 -5.84
N ALA A 313 -12.89 11.41 -7.14
CA ALA A 313 -12.49 10.25 -7.93
C ALA A 313 -10.96 10.07 -7.98
N GLN A 314 -10.20 11.15 -7.86
CA GLN A 314 -8.73 11.12 -7.79
C GLN A 314 -8.19 10.32 -6.59
N PHE A 315 -8.99 10.15 -5.55
CA PHE A 315 -8.61 9.37 -4.37
C PHE A 315 -8.93 7.87 -4.51
N ASN A 316 -9.65 7.45 -5.56
CA ASN A 316 -10.22 6.10 -5.69
C ASN A 316 -9.17 4.96 -5.72
N ARG A 317 -7.89 5.26 -5.94
CA ARG A 317 -6.79 4.28 -6.01
C ARG A 317 -5.63 4.58 -5.05
N SER A 318 -5.75 5.61 -4.21
CA SER A 318 -4.66 5.99 -3.31
C SER A 318 -4.67 5.13 -2.04
N GLY A 319 -3.50 4.92 -1.45
CA GLY A 319 -3.36 4.26 -0.14
C GLY A 319 -4.10 4.99 0.98
N LEU A 320 -4.51 6.25 0.77
CA LEU A 320 -5.33 7.02 1.69
C LEU A 320 -6.69 6.36 1.95
N ILE A 321 -7.41 5.91 0.90
CA ILE A 321 -8.71 5.24 1.09
C ILE A 321 -8.53 3.90 1.82
N GLN A 322 -7.45 3.18 1.52
CA GLN A 322 -7.14 1.93 2.23
C GLN A 322 -6.80 2.18 3.71
N ASP A 323 -6.07 3.24 4.04
CA ASP A 323 -5.78 3.63 5.43
C ASP A 323 -7.05 4.06 6.18
N ILE A 324 -7.92 4.84 5.54
CA ILE A 324 -9.22 5.23 6.11
C ILE A 324 -10.06 4.00 6.40
N ALA A 325 -10.19 3.09 5.43
CA ALA A 325 -10.95 1.86 5.59
C ALA A 325 -10.41 1.03 6.76
N ARG A 326 -9.09 0.86 6.85
CA ARG A 326 -8.45 0.13 7.96
C ARG A 326 -8.71 0.76 9.33
N ARG A 327 -8.63 2.10 9.44
CA ARG A 327 -8.88 2.82 10.70
C ARG A 327 -10.36 2.77 11.12
N LEU A 328 -11.26 2.90 10.15
CA LEU A 328 -12.71 2.73 10.38
C LEU A 328 -13.01 1.31 10.84
N THR A 329 -12.39 0.30 10.22
CA THR A 329 -12.49 -1.12 10.60
C THR A 329 -12.02 -1.38 12.03
N ALA A 330 -10.86 -0.84 12.43
CA ALA A 330 -10.36 -0.99 13.79
C ALA A 330 -11.31 -0.35 14.84
N THR A 331 -11.85 0.82 14.52
CA THR A 331 -12.82 1.52 15.39
C THR A 331 -14.15 0.77 15.46
N PHE A 332 -14.60 0.24 14.33
CA PHE A 332 -15.80 -0.58 14.22
C PHE A 332 -15.70 -1.84 15.07
N ALA A 333 -14.57 -2.55 15.03
CA ALA A 333 -14.37 -3.76 15.84
C ALA A 333 -14.55 -3.48 17.33
N ILE A 334 -13.89 -2.44 17.85
CA ILE A 334 -13.97 -2.01 19.25
C ILE A 334 -15.41 -1.65 19.64
N ASN A 335 -16.09 -0.86 18.79
CA ASN A 335 -17.46 -0.44 19.06
C ASN A 335 -18.45 -1.61 18.98
N LEU A 336 -18.25 -2.54 18.04
CA LEU A 336 -19.09 -3.72 17.87
C LEU A 336 -18.95 -4.68 19.06
N GLU A 337 -17.73 -4.90 19.56
CA GLU A 337 -17.48 -5.70 20.77
C GLU A 337 -18.14 -5.07 21.99
N ALA A 338 -17.94 -3.76 22.21
CA ALA A 338 -18.62 -3.04 23.28
C ALA A 338 -20.13 -3.16 23.16
N ALA A 339 -20.66 -3.02 21.94
CA ALA A 339 -22.07 -3.17 21.67
C ALA A 339 -22.54 -4.59 22.01
N ILE A 340 -21.88 -5.65 21.54
CA ILE A 340 -22.24 -7.07 21.83
C ILE A 340 -22.34 -7.33 23.33
N ASP A 341 -21.43 -6.75 24.12
CA ASP A 341 -21.42 -6.88 25.58
C ASP A 341 -22.42 -5.96 26.30
N ASN A 342 -23.25 -5.21 25.56
CA ASN A 342 -24.14 -4.16 26.06
C ASN A 342 -23.41 -3.11 26.91
N ARG A 343 -22.13 -2.87 26.62
CA ARG A 343 -21.33 -1.80 27.19
C ARG A 343 -21.50 -0.55 26.33
N THR A 344 -21.51 0.62 26.97
CA THR A 344 -21.50 1.89 26.25
C THR A 344 -20.23 1.97 25.40
N PRO A 345 -20.31 2.20 24.08
CA PRO A 345 -19.14 2.34 23.23
C PRO A 345 -18.22 3.46 23.77
N PRO A 346 -16.90 3.28 23.79
CA PRO A 346 -15.98 4.26 24.35
C PRO A 346 -15.96 5.61 23.61
N VAL A 347 -16.54 5.72 22.41
CA VAL A 347 -16.56 6.95 21.63
C VAL A 347 -17.93 7.18 20.97
N ALA A 348 -18.74 8.03 21.60
CA ALA A 348 -19.87 8.72 20.97
C ALA A 348 -19.54 10.22 20.88
N THR A 349 -18.56 10.58 20.06
CA THR A 349 -18.35 11.99 19.70
C THR A 349 -18.12 12.11 18.21
N SER A 350 -19.06 12.78 17.55
CA SER A 350 -18.92 13.41 16.25
C SER A 350 -17.91 14.57 16.29
N GLN A 351 -16.76 14.40 16.94
CA GLN A 351 -15.66 15.31 16.75
C GLN A 351 -15.02 14.93 15.43
N GLY A 352 -15.35 15.70 14.39
CA GLY A 352 -14.50 15.76 13.21
C GLY A 352 -13.06 15.88 13.69
N ILE A 353 -12.23 14.94 13.23
CA ILE A 353 -10.82 14.79 13.60
C ILE A 353 -10.18 16.18 13.53
N SER A 354 -10.00 16.80 14.70
CA SER A 354 -9.46 18.16 14.77
C SER A 354 -7.95 18.05 14.68
N ALA A 355 -7.35 18.81 13.77
CA ALA A 355 -5.89 18.97 13.68
C ALA A 355 -5.27 19.43 15.01
N PHE A 356 -6.09 20.00 15.91
CA PHE A 356 -5.69 20.44 17.24
C PHE A 356 -5.50 19.30 18.25
N GLY A 357 -6.30 18.22 18.15
CA GLY A 357 -6.18 17.06 19.03
C GLY A 357 -4.88 16.28 18.83
N LEU A 358 -4.45 16.16 17.57
CA LEU A 358 -3.17 15.54 17.18
C LEU A 358 -1.97 16.40 17.59
N PHE A 359 -2.06 17.71 17.45
CA PHE A 359 -0.98 18.62 17.88
C PHE A 359 -0.82 18.62 19.40
N TRP A 360 -1.94 18.62 20.15
CA TRP A 360 -1.90 18.61 21.61
C TRP A 360 -1.52 17.25 22.20
N SER A 361 -1.94 16.13 21.59
CA SER A 361 -1.54 14.80 22.06
C SER A 361 -0.04 14.56 21.85
N VAL A 362 0.54 15.07 20.76
CA VAL A 362 1.99 15.02 20.50
C VAL A 362 2.77 15.91 21.47
N ILE A 363 2.25 17.08 21.83
CA ILE A 363 2.86 17.95 22.86
C ILE A 363 2.76 17.32 24.25
N LYS A 364 1.61 16.74 24.61
CA LYS A 364 1.38 16.14 25.94
C LYS A 364 2.21 14.87 26.14
N ALA A 365 2.34 14.05 25.09
CA ALA A 365 3.21 12.87 25.10
C ALA A 365 4.71 13.21 25.16
N ARG A 366 5.13 14.40 24.72
CA ARG A 366 6.52 14.88 24.82
C ARG A 366 6.85 15.59 26.14
N LEU A 367 5.87 16.15 26.84
CA LEU A 367 6.09 16.94 28.07
C LEU A 367 5.77 16.20 29.37
N PHE A 368 4.86 15.21 29.35
CA PHE A 368 4.35 14.57 30.57
C PHE A 368 4.23 13.05 30.42
N GLY A 369 5.33 12.42 29.99
CA GLY A 369 5.40 10.97 29.75
C GLY A 369 4.85 10.13 30.91
N SER A 370 4.13 9.06 30.53
CA SER A 370 3.91 7.86 31.35
C SER A 370 4.57 6.71 30.61
#